data_AF-A0A3D8VST8-F1
#
_entry.id   AF-A0A3D8VST8-F1
#
_cell.length_a   1.000
_cell.length_b   1.000
_cell.length_c   1.000
_cell.angle_alpha   90.00
_cell.angle_beta   90.00
_cell.angle_gamma   90.00
#
_symmetry.space_group_name_H-M   'P 1'
#
loop_
_entity.id
_entity.type
_entity.pdbx_description
1 polymer ?
#
loop_
_entity_poly.entity_id
_entity_poly.type
_entity_poly.pdbx_seq_one_letter_code
_entity_poly.pdbx_strand_id
1 'polypeptide(L)' 'MSIKIGDKNKIKNSKIGHGNSEPPQKKNWASRHPVITSLLSSFVVGFILLFSFWDKVITWVENFFQ' A
#
# COMPACT_ATOMS: atom_id res chain seq x y z
N MET A 1 8.27 41.39 13.23
CA MET A 1 6.91 40.83 13.37
C MET A 1 7.01 39.61 14.28
N SER A 2 6.48 39.65 15.51
CA SER A 2 6.59 38.52 16.44
C SER A 2 5.29 37.72 16.44
N ILE A 3 5.32 36.49 15.93
CA ILE A 3 4.20 35.56 16.04
C ILE A 3 4.26 34.93 17.43
N LYS A 4 3.38 35.35 18.34
CA LYS A 4 3.18 34.68 19.63
C LYS A 4 2.10 33.61 19.46
N ILE A 5 2.53 32.34 19.40
CA ILE A 5 1.64 31.18 19.47
C ILE A 5 1.58 30.75 20.94
N GLY A 6 0.36 30.69 21.49
CA GLY A 6 0.07 30.76 22.93
C GLY A 6 0.81 29.79 23.86
N ASP A 7 0.74 30.11 25.15
CA ASP A 7 1.46 29.40 26.20
C ASP A 7 0.86 28.00 26.44
N LYS A 8 1.70 26.95 26.43
CA LYS A 8 1.35 25.53 26.65
C LYS A 8 0.45 24.82 25.62
N ASN A 9 0.19 25.38 24.44
CA ASN A 9 -0.60 24.66 23.42
C ASN A 9 0.25 23.65 22.62
N LYS A 10 -0.17 22.38 22.61
CA LYS A 10 0.46 21.33 21.79
C LYS A 10 -0.14 21.31 20.39
N ILE A 11 0.49 22.02 19.45
CA ILE A 11 0.13 21.93 18.03
C ILE A 11 0.69 20.61 17.48
N LYS A 12 -0.19 19.69 17.08
CA LYS A 12 0.18 18.43 16.44
C LYS A 12 -0.41 18.38 15.04
N ASN A 13 0.41 18.06 14.06
CA ASN A 13 0.03 17.87 12.65
C ASN A 13 -0.60 19.10 11.96
N SER A 14 -0.05 20.29 12.18
CA SER A 14 -0.49 21.53 11.51
C SER A 14 0.63 22.14 10.67
N LYS A 15 0.29 22.60 9.46
CA LYS A 15 1.16 23.44 8.62
C LYS A 15 0.77 24.90 8.86
N ILE A 16 1.68 25.73 9.35
CA ILE A 16 1.45 27.17 9.54
C ILE A 16 2.19 27.90 8.41
N GLY A 17 1.43 28.40 7.44
CA GLY A 17 1.93 29.10 6.24
C GLY A 17 0.95 28.97 5.07
N HIS A 18 0.98 29.93 4.12
CA HIS A 18 0.23 29.85 2.87
C HIS A 18 0.99 28.98 1.87
N GLY A 19 0.72 27.69 1.88
CA GLY A 19 1.19 26.78 0.86
C GLY A 19 0.05 25.85 0.54
N ASN A 20 -0.34 25.79 -0.73
CA ASN A 20 -1.31 24.84 -1.28
C ASN A 20 -0.91 23.43 -0.86
N SER A 21 -1.34 23.01 0.33
CA SER A 21 -1.02 21.71 0.87
C SER A 21 -2.20 20.83 0.53
N GLU A 22 -2.08 20.12 -0.59
CA GLU A 22 -2.81 18.88 -0.78
C GLU A 22 -2.77 18.11 0.54
N PRO A 23 -3.90 17.52 0.99
CA PRO A 23 -3.93 16.75 2.21
C PRO A 23 -2.79 15.73 2.15
N PRO A 24 -2.01 15.54 3.23
CA PRO A 24 -0.90 14.60 3.21
C PRO A 24 -1.45 13.23 2.80
N GLN A 25 -1.20 12.84 1.55
CA GLN A 25 -1.66 11.57 1.03
C GLN A 25 -1.03 10.51 1.93
N LYS A 26 -1.88 9.84 2.71
CA LYS A 26 -1.46 8.85 3.68
C LYS A 26 -0.91 7.67 2.89
N LYS A 27 0.41 7.70 2.59
CA LYS A 27 1.09 6.64 1.84
C LYS A 27 0.71 5.29 2.44
N ASN A 28 0.12 4.43 1.62
CA ASN A 28 -0.35 3.12 2.03
C ASN A 28 0.83 2.31 2.59
N TRP A 29 0.58 1.46 3.59
CA TRP A 29 1.65 0.69 4.26
C TRP A 29 2.45 -0.19 3.30
N ALA A 30 1.77 -0.72 2.26
CA ALA A 30 2.41 -1.47 1.18
C ALA A 30 3.50 -0.66 0.46
N SER A 31 3.28 0.64 0.22
CA SER A 31 4.27 1.52 -0.41
C SER A 31 5.44 1.88 0.50
N ARG A 32 5.28 1.74 1.82
CA ARG A 32 6.35 1.99 2.80
C ARG A 32 7.29 0.80 2.95
N HIS A 33 6.79 -0.42 2.73
CA HIS A 33 7.58 -1.65 2.85
C HIS A 33 7.43 -2.53 1.59
N PRO A 34 8.02 -2.10 0.46
CA PRO A 34 7.93 -2.84 -0.80
C PRO A 34 8.47 -4.27 -0.68
N VAL A 35 9.55 -4.47 0.08
CA VAL A 35 10.20 -5.79 0.26
C VAL A 35 9.29 -6.79 1.00
N ILE A 36 8.56 -6.33 2.03
CA ILE A 36 7.65 -7.21 2.78
C ILE A 36 6.47 -7.59 1.89
N THR A 37 5.98 -6.63 1.09
CA THR A 37 4.90 -6.85 0.14
C THR A 37 5.31 -7.85 -0.96
N SER A 38 6.53 -7.74 -1.48
CA SER A 38 7.06 -8.71 -2.46
C SER A 38 7.26 -10.09 -1.85
N LEU A 39 7.74 -10.18 -0.60
CA LEU A 39 7.91 -11.45 0.09
C LEU A 39 6.57 -12.16 0.33
N LEU A 40 5.57 -11.41 0.82
CA LEU A 40 4.24 -11.95 1.10
C LEU A 40 3.53 -12.39 -0.19
N SER A 41 3.60 -11.60 -1.25
CA SER A 41 3.04 -11.99 -2.55
C SER A 41 3.74 -13.22 -3.13
N SER A 42 5.06 -13.32 -3.04
CA SER A 42 5.80 -14.52 -3.45
C SER A 42 5.36 -15.76 -2.66
N PHE A 43 5.15 -15.62 -1.35
CA PHE A 43 4.68 -16.72 -0.51
C PHE A 43 3.26 -17.17 -0.89
N VAL A 44 2.35 -16.21 -1.11
CA VAL A 44 0.98 -16.49 -1.55
C VAL A 44 0.95 -17.17 -2.91
N VAL A 45 1.72 -16.68 -3.88
CA VAL A 45 1.80 -17.30 -5.22
C VAL A 45 2.37 -18.72 -5.12
N GLY A 46 3.47 -18.91 -4.37
CA GLY A 46 4.03 -20.23 -4.15
C GLY A 46 3.03 -21.20 -3.50
N PHE A 47 2.28 -20.73 -2.50
CA PHE A 47 1.25 -21.52 -1.84
C PHE A 47 0.10 -21.90 -2.79
N ILE A 48 -0.36 -20.98 -3.65
CA ILE A 48 -1.41 -21.24 -4.64
C ILE A 48 -0.93 -22.27 -5.67
N LEU A 49 0.36 -22.25 -6.04
CA LEU A 49 0.94 -23.22 -6.97
C LEU A 49 0.95 -24.67 -6.43
N LEU A 50 0.89 -24.87 -5.11
CA LEU A 50 0.90 -26.20 -4.50
C LEU A 50 -0.41 -26.98 -4.66
N PHE A 51 -1.51 -26.32 -5.03
CA PHE A 51 -2.81 -26.99 -5.06
C PHE A 51 -2.99 -27.85 -6.31
N SER A 52 -3.57 -29.05 -6.14
CA SER A 52 -3.85 -29.98 -7.25
C SER A 52 -4.93 -29.51 -8.24
N PHE A 53 -5.52 -28.31 -8.08
CA PHE A 53 -6.58 -27.84 -8.99
C PHE A 53 -6.05 -27.30 -10.32
N TRP A 54 -4.73 -27.17 -10.50
CA TRP A 54 -4.13 -26.65 -11.73
C TRP A 54 -4.52 -27.43 -12.98
N ASP A 55 -4.75 -28.74 -12.88
CA ASP A 55 -5.23 -29.54 -14.01
C ASP A 55 -6.54 -28.98 -14.59
N LYS A 56 -7.48 -28.57 -13.73
CA LYS A 56 -8.74 -27.96 -14.17
C LYS A 56 -8.52 -26.59 -14.83
N VAL A 57 -7.55 -25.83 -14.33
CA VAL A 57 -7.18 -24.51 -14.88
C VAL A 57 -6.54 -24.69 -16.25
N ILE A 58 -5.63 -25.65 -16.40
CA ILE A 58 -4.95 -25.96 -17.66
C ILE A 58 -5.97 -26.40 -18.71
N THR A 59 -6.83 -27.37 -18.38
CA THR A 59 -7.90 -27.83 -19.30
C THR A 59 -8.85 -26.69 -19.69
N TRP A 60 -9.16 -25.78 -18.77
CA TRP A 60 -9.97 -24.61 -19.08
C TRP A 60 -9.27 -23.65 -20.07
N VAL A 61 -7.97 -23.40 -19.87
CA VAL A 61 -7.16 -22.57 -20.78
C VAL A 61 -7.02 -23.22 -22.15
N GLU A 62 -6.77 -24.53 -22.23
CA GLU A 62 -6.66 -25.27 -23.49
C GLU A 62 -7.96 -25.19 -24.30
N ASN A 63 -9.11 -25.41 -23.66
CA ASN A 63 -10.42 -25.28 -24.30
C ASN A 63 -10.75 -23.85 -24.74
N PHE A 64 -10.10 -22.83 -24.17
CA PHE A 64 -10.30 -21.44 -24.56
C PHE A 64 -9.57 -21.07 -25.86
N PHE A 65 -8.46 -21.75 -26.16
CA PHE A 65 -7.65 -21.51 -27.37
C PHE A 65 -7.98 -22.47 -28.52
N GLN A 66 -8.90 -23.41 -28.32
CA GLN A 66 -9.36 -24.39 -29.30
C GLN A 66 -10.61 -23.89 -30.04
#